data_AF-A0A1J3IRL5-F1
#
_entry.id   AF-A0A1J3IRL5-F1
#
_cell.length_a   1.000
_cell.length_b   1.000
_cell.length_c   1.000
_cell.angle_alpha   90.00
_cell.angle_beta   90.00
_cell.angle_gamma   90.00
#
_symmetry.space_group_name_H-M   'P 1'
#
loop_
_entity.id
_entity.type
_entity.pdbx_description
1 polymer ?
#
loop_
_entity_poly.entity_id
_entity_poly.type
_entity_poly.pdbx_seq_one_letter_code
_entity_poly.pdbx_strand_id
1 'polypeptide(L)'
;TGEPFPNAILEAFKDSSFAIIVISENFTCSKGCLIELWKMNKIIVFPIFYGVEPSDVRKEDGRFWKPLKRHRRAPFAQEVPKWKEARIP
;
A
#
# COMPACT_ATOMS: atom_id res chain seq x y z
N THR A 1 -14.47 -2.19 5.02
CA THR A 1 -13.62 -1.52 4.02
C THR A 1 -12.80 -0.48 4.74
N GLY A 2 -11.47 -0.45 4.56
CA GLY A 2 -10.64 0.58 5.21
C GLY A 2 -10.96 1.95 4.63
N GLU A 3 -11.42 2.87 5.48
CA GLU A 3 -11.61 4.27 5.12
C GLU A 3 -10.24 4.93 4.90
N PRO A 4 -10.15 5.97 4.06
CA PRO A 4 -8.96 6.80 4.00
C PRO A 4 -8.62 7.29 5.40
N PHE A 5 -7.36 7.18 5.79
CA PHE A 5 -6.95 7.58 7.12
C PHE A 5 -7.20 9.07 7.35
N PRO A 6 -7.55 9.47 8.59
CA PRO A 6 -7.76 10.88 8.93
C PRO A 6 -6.55 11.73 8.54
N ASN A 7 -6.77 13.01 8.20
CA ASN A 7 -5.69 13.96 7.88
C ASN A 7 -4.54 13.96 8.90
N ALA A 8 -4.82 13.64 10.17
CA ALA A 8 -3.82 13.50 11.23
C ALA A 8 -2.68 12.51 10.89
N ILE A 9 -2.95 11.41 10.17
CA ILE A 9 -1.91 10.45 9.76
C ILE A 9 -1.09 11.00 8.59
N LEU A 10 -1.72 11.77 7.70
CA LEU A 10 -1.02 12.45 6.61
C LEU A 10 -0.07 13.54 7.12
N GLU A 11 -0.46 14.26 8.16
CA GLU A 11 0.43 15.20 8.84
C GLU A 11 1.54 14.48 9.60
N ALA A 12 1.22 13.38 10.29
CA ALA A 12 2.24 12.56 10.96
C ALA A 12 3.31 12.04 9.98
N PHE A 13 2.95 11.71 8.73
CA PHE A 13 3.93 11.33 7.70
C PHE A 13 4.89 12.45 7.32
N LYS A 14 4.51 13.74 7.43
CA LYS A 14 5.41 14.86 7.15
C LYS A 14 6.46 15.03 8.23
N ASP A 15 6.09 14.75 9.48
CA ASP A 15 6.97 14.91 10.64
C ASP A 15 7.76 13.63 10.99
N SER A 16 7.49 12.52 10.28
CA SER A 16 8.14 11.23 10.53
C SER A 16 9.39 11.04 9.68
N SER A 17 10.47 10.56 10.30
CA SER A 17 11.70 10.18 9.57
C SER A 17 11.61 8.80 8.92
N PHE A 18 10.78 7.90 9.47
CA PHE A 18 10.55 6.56 8.94
C PHE A 18 9.16 6.04 9.31
N ALA A 19 8.71 5.00 8.61
CA ALA A 19 7.47 4.29 8.89
C ALA A 19 7.69 2.78 8.93
N ILE A 20 6.91 2.09 9.77
CA ILE A 20 6.82 0.63 9.78
C ILE A 20 5.49 0.25 9.11
N ILE A 21 5.56 -0.56 8.06
CA ILE A 21 4.37 -1.01 7.34
C ILE A 21 4.14 -2.51 7.56
N VAL A 22 2.96 -2.89 8.02
CA VAL A 22 2.59 -4.30 8.20
C VAL A 22 1.84 -4.78 6.96
N ILE A 23 2.50 -5.59 6.16
CA ILE A 23 1.99 -6.14 4.91
C ILE A 23 1.43 -7.53 5.20
N SER A 24 0.10 -7.65 5.13
CA SER A 24 -0.62 -8.92 5.31
C SER A 24 -1.31 -9.36 4.02
N GLU A 25 -1.82 -10.59 3.98
CA GLU A 25 -2.53 -11.14 2.80
C GLU A 25 -3.65 -10.23 2.28
N ASN A 26 -4.29 -9.48 3.17
CA ASN A 26 -5.41 -8.59 2.87
C ASN A 26 -5.01 -7.12 2.69
N PHE A 27 -3.72 -6.78 2.72
CA PHE A 27 -3.24 -5.41 2.58
C PHE A 27 -3.76 -4.74 1.30
N THR A 28 -3.70 -5.46 0.17
CA THR A 28 -4.17 -4.98 -1.15
C THR A 28 -5.70 -4.94 -1.30
N CYS A 29 -6.44 -5.52 -0.35
CA CYS A 29 -7.90 -5.42 -0.31
C CYS A 29 -8.37 -4.06 0.23
N SER A 30 -7.52 -3.35 1.00
CA SER A 30 -7.85 -2.06 1.60
C SER A 30 -7.36 -0.90 0.73
N LYS A 31 -8.27 0.03 0.40
CA LYS A 31 -7.93 1.24 -0.38
C LYS A 31 -7.02 2.19 0.41
N GLY A 32 -7.32 2.38 1.70
CA GLY A 32 -6.52 3.23 2.59
C GLY A 32 -5.05 2.83 2.57
N CYS A 33 -4.78 1.52 2.73
CA CYS A 33 -3.42 0.98 2.77
C CYS A 33 -2.60 1.26 1.49
N LEU A 34 -3.26 1.27 0.31
CA LEU A 34 -2.58 1.51 -0.97
C LEU A 34 -2.30 2.99 -1.23
N ILE A 35 -3.22 3.87 -0.85
CA ILE A 35 -3.04 5.32 -0.92
C ILE A 35 -1.90 5.75 0.01
N GLU A 36 -1.82 5.16 1.20
CA GLU A 36 -0.75 5.42 2.15
C GLU A 36 0.60 4.93 1.65
N LEU A 37 0.66 3.72 1.10
CA LEU A 37 1.89 3.16 0.56
C LEU A 37 2.52 4.11 -0.48
N TRP A 38 1.71 4.67 -1.36
CA TRP A 38 2.19 5.65 -2.35
C TRP A 38 2.72 6.95 -1.70
N LYS A 39 2.06 7.42 -0.64
CA LYS A 39 2.48 8.64 0.08
C LYS A 39 3.75 8.44 0.90
N MET A 40 4.02 7.21 1.35
CA MET A 40 5.23 6.84 2.09
C MET A 40 6.50 6.78 1.23
N ASN A 41 6.41 6.89 -0.10
CA ASN A 41 7.58 6.95 -1.00
C ASN A 41 8.55 8.13 -0.71
N LYS A 42 8.20 9.03 0.23
CA LYS A 42 9.00 10.19 0.64
C LYS A 42 9.76 9.99 1.95
N ILE A 43 9.60 8.85 2.63
CA ILE A 43 10.25 8.55 3.91
C ILE A 43 10.86 7.13 3.88
N ILE A 44 11.74 6.81 4.83
CA ILE A 44 12.31 5.46 4.95
C ILE A 44 11.22 4.50 5.42
N VAL A 45 11.01 3.39 4.72
CA VAL A 45 9.97 2.40 5.05
C VAL A 45 10.60 1.07 5.46
N PHE A 46 10.18 0.55 6.61
CA PHE A 46 10.53 -0.78 7.11
C PHE A 46 9.34 -1.72 7.01
N PRO A 47 9.33 -2.68 6.06
CA PRO A 47 8.23 -3.61 5.90
C PRO A 47 8.30 -4.76 6.92
N ILE A 48 7.16 -5.08 7.51
CA ILE A 48 6.90 -6.32 8.25
C ILE A 48 5.97 -7.18 7.39
N PHE A 49 6.45 -8.34 6.96
CA PHE A 49 5.67 -9.29 6.18
C PHE A 49 4.95 -10.26 7.13
N TYR A 50 3.62 -10.17 7.19
CA TYR A 50 2.79 -10.97 8.08
C TYR A 50 1.92 -11.95 7.30
N GLY A 51 2.28 -13.23 7.33
CA GLY A 51 1.55 -14.27 6.59
C GLY A 51 1.67 -14.14 5.07
N VAL A 52 2.66 -13.39 4.57
CA VAL A 52 2.94 -13.25 3.13
C VAL A 52 4.41 -13.51 2.87
N GLU A 53 4.69 -14.09 1.71
CA GLU A 53 6.06 -14.29 1.25
C GLU A 53 6.61 -12.97 0.67
N PRO A 54 7.75 -12.44 1.14
CA PRO A 54 8.31 -11.19 0.63
C PRO A 54 8.52 -11.18 -0.90
N SER A 55 8.85 -12.34 -1.48
CA SER A 55 9.00 -12.47 -2.94
C SER A 55 7.68 -12.32 -3.70
N ASP A 56 6.55 -12.72 -3.11
CA ASP A 56 5.21 -12.54 -3.69
C ASP A 56 4.75 -11.08 -3.61
N VAL A 57 5.25 -10.30 -2.64
CA VAL A 57 4.99 -8.86 -2.49
C VAL A 57 5.80 -8.03 -3.49
N ARG A 58 7.08 -8.35 -3.69
CA ARG A 58 7.96 -7.60 -4.60
C ARG A 58 7.64 -7.78 -6.08
N LYS A 59 7.07 -8.92 -6.48
CA LYS A 59 6.70 -9.19 -7.87
C LYS A 59 5.32 -8.59 -8.16
N GLU A 60 5.24 -7.61 -9.07
CA GLU A 60 3.97 -6.95 -9.44
C GLU A 60 2.87 -7.92 -9.94
N ASP A 61 3.27 -9.10 -10.44
CA ASP A 61 2.37 -10.15 -10.91
C ASP A 61 2.17 -11.30 -9.89
N GLY A 62 2.75 -11.14 -8.70
CA GLY A 62 2.67 -12.08 -7.59
C GLY A 62 1.24 -12.24 -7.06
N ARG A 63 1.01 -13.33 -6.33
CA ARG A 63 -0.31 -13.63 -5.74
C ARG A 63 -0.84 -12.50 -4.87
N PHE A 64 0.06 -11.76 -4.20
CA PHE A 64 -0.23 -10.61 -3.35
C PHE A 64 -0.99 -9.48 -4.06
N TRP A 65 -0.71 -9.23 -5.34
CA TRP A 65 -1.32 -8.14 -6.11
C TRP A 65 -2.61 -8.55 -6.84
N LYS A 66 -2.95 -9.84 -6.88
CA LYS A 66 -4.19 -10.32 -7.52
C LYS A 66 -5.46 -9.62 -7.01
N PRO A 67 -5.62 -9.35 -5.70
CA PRO A 67 -6.79 -8.64 -5.18
C PRO A 67 -6.90 -7.19 -5.67
N LEU A 68 -5.81 -6.56 -6.13
CA LEU A 68 -5.81 -5.21 -6.71
C LEU A 68 -6.73 -5.10 -7.93
N LYS A 69 -6.97 -6.22 -8.63
CA LYS A 69 -7.94 -6.29 -9.74
C LYS A 69 -9.36 -5.88 -9.32
N ARG A 70 -9.71 -6.02 -8.04
CA ARG A 70 -11.01 -5.58 -7.49
C ARG A 70 -11.20 -4.06 -7.57
N HIS A 71 -10.11 -3.29 -7.61
CA HIS A 71 -10.13 -1.82 -7.68
C HIS A 71 -9.99 -1.27 -9.12
N ARG A 72 -9.93 -2.12 -10.16
CA ARG A 72 -9.81 -1.69 -11.58
C ARG A 72 -11.05 -1.00 -12.16
N ARG A 73 -12.17 -0.94 -11.43
CA ARG A 73 -13.41 -0.29 -11.88
C ARG A 73 -13.55 1.11 -11.30
N ALA A 74 -14.39 1.93 -11.92
CA ALA A 74 -14.72 3.25 -11.41
C ALA A 74 -15.18 3.19 -9.94
N PRO A 75 -14.84 4.19 -9.12
CA PRO A 75 -14.10 5.42 -9.48
C PRO A 75 -12.56 5.29 -9.47
N PHE A 76 -11.99 4.15 -9.09
CA PHE A 76 -10.55 4.04 -8.75
C PHE A 76 -9.65 3.56 -9.88
N ALA A 77 -10.20 3.38 -11.09
CA ALA A 77 -9.45 2.89 -12.25
C ALA A 77 -8.19 3.73 -12.55
N GLN A 78 -8.21 5.03 -12.25
CA GLN A 78 -7.08 5.96 -12.45
C GLN A 78 -6.02 5.91 -11.33
N GLU A 79 -6.33 5.34 -10.16
CA GLU A 79 -5.42 5.23 -9.02
C GLU A 79 -4.62 3.92 -9.03
N VAL A 80 -5.20 2.86 -9.59
CA VAL A 80 -4.57 1.54 -9.70
C VAL A 80 -3.18 1.59 -10.37
N PRO A 81 -2.94 2.35 -11.47
CA PRO A 81 -1.60 2.50 -12.02
C PRO A 81 -0.60 3.11 -11.03
N LYS A 82 -1.00 4.14 -10.28
CA LYS A 82 -0.15 4.84 -9.31
C LYS A 82 0.25 3.93 -8.14
N TRP A 83 -0.64 3.04 -7.72
CA TRP A 83 -0.34 2.07 -6.66
C TRP A 83 0.63 0.97 -7.11
N LYS A 84 0.64 0.63 -8.40
CA LYS A 84 1.64 -0.30 -8.96
C LYS A 84 3.03 0.29 -8.99
N GLU A 85 3.14 1.61 -9.17
CA GLU A 85 4.42 2.32 -9.10
C GLU A 85 4.97 2.41 -7.67
N ALA A 86 4.14 2.16 -6.64
CA ALA A 86 4.59 2.15 -5.27
C ALA A 86 5.49 0.93 -5.03
N ARG A 87 6.77 1.19 -4.73
CA ARG A 87 7.75 0.14 -4.47
C ARG A 87 7.76 -0.17 -2.98
N ILE A 88 7.37 -1.40 -2.64
CA ILE A 88 7.66 -1.97 -1.33
C ILE A 88 9.11 -2.46 -1.39
N PRO A 89 10.04 -1.87 -0.60
CA PRO A 89 11.44 -2.27 -0.58
C PRO A 89 11.64 -3.74 -0.14
#